data_AF-A0A932JVB3-F1
#
_entry.id   AF-A0A932JVB3-F1
#
_cell.length_a   1.000
_cell.length_b   1.000
_cell.length_c   1.000
_cell.angle_alpha   90.00
_cell.angle_beta   90.00
_cell.angle_gamma   90.00
#
_symmetry.space_group_name_H-M   'P 1'
#
loop_
_entity.id
_entity.type
_entity.pdbx_description
1 polymer ?
#
loop_
_entity_poly.entity_id
_entity_poly.type
_entity_poly.pdbx_seq_one_letter_code
_entity_poly.pdbx_strand_id
1 'polypeptide(L)'
;MKAFLLLAVLASAAIPRMPLRHEPKCVLEAVAFAMNVRLDPSIAPPPIRLETETPLAEFADALQPQWGSRPEVFTNAYSPSADRIFLIEDAGYYGRLKRDIADSLAHEYVHFIQVRYKGLPISQFGDSEESEAVHVQTWFRDHYIRGSAPSGAPACPAR
;
A
#
# COMPACT_ATOMS: atom_id res chain seq x y z
N MET A 1 -36.62 -28.71 34.67
CA MET A 1 -36.66 -27.45 33.90
C MET A 1 -35.35 -27.33 33.12
N LYS A 2 -35.40 -27.27 31.78
CA LYS A 2 -34.21 -27.07 30.94
C LYS A 2 -34.02 -25.58 30.69
N ALA A 3 -32.92 -25.01 31.17
CA ALA A 3 -32.53 -23.64 30.86
C ALA A 3 -31.89 -23.62 29.46
N PHE A 4 -32.51 -22.91 28.52
CA PHE A 4 -31.91 -22.59 27.22
C PHE A 4 -31.04 -21.35 27.40
N LEU A 5 -29.72 -21.52 27.25
CA LEU A 5 -28.77 -20.42 27.17
C LEU A 5 -28.78 -19.89 25.72
N LEU A 6 -29.34 -18.71 25.48
CA LEU A 6 -29.16 -18.01 24.20
C LEU A 6 -27.76 -17.39 24.20
N LEU A 7 -26.83 -17.96 23.41
CA LEU A 7 -25.63 -17.24 23.00
C LEU A 7 -26.03 -16.20 21.95
N ALA A 8 -26.07 -14.93 22.34
CA ALA A 8 -26.15 -13.82 21.39
C ALA A 8 -24.77 -13.66 20.74
N VAL A 9 -24.64 -14.08 19.49
CA VAL A 9 -23.46 -13.76 18.67
C VAL A 9 -23.62 -12.31 18.20
N LEU A 10 -22.81 -11.40 18.75
CA LEU A 10 -22.68 -10.05 18.21
C LEU A 10 -21.99 -10.17 16.85
N ALA A 11 -22.76 -10.00 15.77
CA ALA A 11 -22.20 -9.88 14.44
C ALA A 11 -21.40 -8.56 14.37
N SER A 12 -20.08 -8.66 14.23
CA SER A 12 -19.27 -7.50 13.88
C SER A 12 -19.69 -7.03 12.49
N ALA A 13 -20.09 -5.76 12.36
CA ALA A 13 -20.42 -5.19 11.07
C ALA A 13 -19.16 -5.21 10.20
N ALA A 14 -19.27 -5.75 8.99
CA ALA A 14 -18.17 -5.75 8.04
C ALA A 14 -17.77 -4.29 7.72
N ILE A 15 -16.47 -3.99 7.83
CA ILE A 15 -15.94 -2.69 7.44
C ILE A 15 -16.11 -2.55 5.91
N PRO A 16 -16.76 -1.48 5.42
CA PRO A 16 -16.85 -1.23 3.98
C PRO A 16 -15.46 -1.12 3.37
N ARG A 17 -15.23 -1.83 2.27
CA ARG A 17 -13.92 -1.92 1.62
C ARG A 17 -13.76 -0.89 0.51
N MET A 18 -12.59 -0.26 0.43
CA MET A 18 -12.14 0.51 -0.73
C MET A 18 -11.50 -0.45 -1.74
N PRO A 19 -12.13 -0.70 -2.89
CA PRO A 19 -11.55 -1.61 -3.87
C PRO A 19 -10.29 -1.01 -4.50
N LEU A 20 -9.28 -1.84 -4.72
CA LEU A 20 -8.12 -1.48 -5.53
C LEU A 20 -8.53 -1.48 -7.01
N ARG A 21 -8.87 -0.29 -7.53
CA ARG A 21 -9.39 -0.12 -8.90
C ARG A 21 -8.30 -0.16 -9.97
N HIS A 22 -7.05 0.09 -9.61
CA HIS A 22 -5.94 0.08 -10.55
C HIS A 22 -5.16 -1.22 -10.43
N GLU A 23 -4.75 -1.76 -11.57
CA GLU A 23 -3.89 -2.94 -11.57
C GLU A 23 -2.54 -2.63 -10.93
N PRO A 24 -2.07 -3.42 -9.95
CA PRO A 24 -0.80 -3.18 -9.27
C PRO A 24 0.37 -2.95 -10.23
N LYS A 25 0.42 -3.73 -11.32
CA LYS A 25 1.46 -3.60 -12.34
C LYS A 25 1.48 -2.22 -12.99
N CYS A 26 0.32 -1.66 -13.36
CA CYS A 26 0.28 -0.36 -14.00
C CYS A 26 0.58 0.77 -13.01
N VAL A 27 0.23 0.62 -11.73
CA VAL A 27 0.63 1.56 -10.67
C VAL A 27 2.15 1.59 -10.55
N LEU A 28 2.80 0.42 -10.48
CA LEU A 28 4.27 0.33 -10.42
C LEU A 28 4.93 0.97 -11.66
N GLU A 29 4.41 0.70 -12.86
CA GLU A 29 4.91 1.31 -14.10
C GLU A 29 4.76 2.85 -14.08
N ALA A 30 3.64 3.37 -13.59
CA ALA A 30 3.41 4.81 -13.47
C ALA A 30 4.34 5.47 -12.44
N VAL A 31 4.55 4.82 -11.29
CA VAL A 31 5.50 5.29 -10.25
C VAL A 31 6.93 5.28 -10.81
N ALA A 32 7.34 4.20 -11.49
CA ALA A 32 8.66 4.11 -12.11
C ALA A 32 8.87 5.20 -13.17
N PHE A 33 7.84 5.49 -13.98
CA PHE A 33 7.86 6.61 -14.92
C PHE A 33 8.07 7.95 -14.20
N ALA A 34 7.30 8.24 -13.15
CA ALA A 34 7.42 9.48 -12.38
C ALA A 34 8.80 9.64 -11.72
N MET A 35 9.39 8.53 -11.29
CA MET A 35 10.71 8.49 -10.67
C MET A 35 11.86 8.42 -11.68
N ASN A 36 11.57 8.39 -12.99
CA ASN A 36 12.54 8.20 -14.06
C ASN A 36 13.41 6.94 -13.87
N VAL A 37 12.77 5.84 -13.45
CA VAL A 37 13.41 4.53 -13.24
C VAL A 37 12.94 3.55 -14.32
N ARG A 38 13.91 2.85 -14.93
CA ARG A 38 13.61 1.74 -15.84
C ARG A 38 13.43 0.45 -15.03
N LEU A 39 12.24 -0.13 -15.10
CA LEU A 39 11.95 -1.41 -14.45
C LEU A 39 12.75 -2.56 -15.11
N ASP A 40 13.25 -3.47 -14.27
CA ASP A 40 13.94 -4.69 -14.68
C ASP A 40 12.95 -5.85 -14.53
N PRO A 41 12.58 -6.54 -15.62
CA PRO A 41 11.61 -7.63 -15.56
C PRO A 41 12.08 -8.85 -14.74
N SER A 42 13.36 -8.94 -14.39
CA SER A 42 13.89 -9.97 -13.49
C SER A 42 13.64 -9.67 -12.00
N ILE A 43 13.32 -8.42 -11.65
CA ILE A 43 12.95 -8.01 -10.30
C ILE A 43 11.44 -8.10 -10.16
N ALA A 44 10.96 -9.14 -9.46
CA ALA A 44 9.54 -9.30 -9.20
C ALA A 44 8.99 -8.16 -8.32
N PRO A 45 7.78 -7.64 -8.60
CA PRO A 45 7.10 -6.73 -7.69
C PRO A 45 6.70 -7.46 -6.41
N PRO A 46 6.71 -6.78 -5.24
CA PRO A 46 6.34 -7.40 -3.99
C PRO A 46 4.85 -7.79 -4.02
N PRO A 47 4.48 -8.98 -3.53
CA PRO A 47 3.09 -9.34 -3.30
C PRO A 47 2.37 -8.34 -2.39
N ILE A 48 1.12 -8.06 -2.74
CA ILE A 48 0.23 -7.20 -1.95
C ILE A 48 -0.55 -8.07 -0.94
N ARG A 49 -0.73 -7.54 0.26
CA ARG A 49 -1.48 -8.11 1.37
C ARG A 49 -2.48 -7.07 1.87
N LEU A 50 -3.75 -7.43 1.90
CA LEU A 50 -4.81 -6.55 2.37
C LEU A 50 -5.07 -6.76 3.85
N GLU A 51 -5.45 -5.69 4.55
CA GLU A 51 -5.74 -5.69 5.98
C GLU A 51 -6.76 -6.76 6.39
N THR A 52 -7.85 -6.98 5.64
CA THR A 52 -8.86 -7.98 6.04
C THR A 52 -8.42 -9.42 5.83
N GLU A 53 -7.33 -9.64 5.08
CA GLU A 53 -6.79 -10.97 4.76
C GLU A 53 -5.51 -11.26 5.54
N THR A 54 -5.00 -10.28 6.31
CA THR A 54 -3.69 -10.36 6.97
C THR A 54 -3.87 -10.21 8.49
N PRO A 55 -3.54 -11.23 9.29
CA PRO A 55 -3.54 -11.10 10.74
C PRO A 55 -2.59 -9.97 11.20
N LEU A 56 -3.00 -9.16 12.17
CA LEU A 56 -2.16 -8.08 12.73
C LEU A 56 -0.80 -8.60 13.22
N ALA A 57 -0.76 -9.82 13.77
CA ALA A 57 0.49 -10.44 14.19
C ALA A 57 1.46 -10.67 13.02
N GLU A 58 0.96 -11.12 11.85
CA GLU A 58 1.77 -11.31 10.65
C GLU A 58 2.32 -9.96 10.13
N PHE A 59 1.48 -8.92 10.10
CA PHE A 59 1.91 -7.57 9.78
C PHE A 59 2.99 -7.07 10.75
N ALA A 60 2.76 -7.22 12.06
CA ALA A 60 3.71 -6.77 13.08
C ALA A 60 5.06 -7.51 13.00
N ASP A 61 5.04 -8.82 12.73
CA ASP A 61 6.26 -9.61 12.53
C ASP A 61 7.06 -9.14 11.30
N ALA A 62 6.37 -8.76 10.22
CA ALA A 62 7.01 -8.28 9.00
C ALA A 62 7.64 -6.88 9.14
N LEU A 63 7.06 -6.01 9.99
CA LEU A 63 7.49 -4.61 10.12
C LEU A 63 8.42 -4.37 11.32
N GLN A 64 8.40 -5.23 12.34
CA GLN A 64 9.28 -5.10 13.50
C GLN A 64 10.77 -4.94 13.15
N PRO A 65 11.35 -5.68 12.17
CA PRO A 65 12.78 -5.55 11.86
C PRO A 65 13.18 -4.15 11.39
N GLN A 66 12.30 -3.44 10.67
CA GLN A 66 12.60 -2.09 10.15
C GLN A 66 12.20 -0.99 11.14
N TRP A 67 11.15 -1.18 11.94
CA TRP A 67 10.65 -0.15 12.86
C TRP A 67 11.27 -0.25 14.27
N GLY A 68 11.93 -1.36 14.60
CA GLY A 68 12.50 -1.61 15.93
C GLY A 68 11.46 -1.84 17.03
N SER A 69 10.17 -1.65 16.72
CA SER A 69 9.05 -1.90 17.61
C SER A 69 7.94 -2.65 16.84
N ARG A 70 7.10 -3.37 17.58
CA ARG A 70 5.96 -4.09 17.01
C ARG A 70 4.78 -3.13 16.88
N PRO A 71 4.21 -2.94 15.69
CA PRO A 71 3.04 -2.10 15.55
C PRO A 71 1.80 -2.77 16.17
N GLU A 72 0.99 -1.95 16.82
CA GLU A 72 -0.28 -2.35 17.44
C GLU A 72 -1.49 -2.10 16.53
N VAL A 73 -1.26 -1.44 15.39
CA VAL A 73 -2.28 -1.08 14.39
C VAL A 73 -1.77 -1.41 12.99
N PHE A 74 -2.68 -1.79 12.11
CA PHE A 74 -2.36 -2.02 10.70
C PHE A 74 -2.20 -0.69 9.97
N THR A 75 -1.18 -0.57 9.12
CA THR A 75 -0.97 0.59 8.25
C THR A 75 -0.62 0.16 6.84
N ASN A 76 -0.69 1.10 5.90
CA ASN A 76 -0.02 0.91 4.61
C ASN A 76 1.50 0.87 4.87
N ALA A 77 2.19 -0.11 4.31
CA ALA A 77 3.64 -0.21 4.43
C ALA A 77 4.24 -1.21 3.42
N TYR A 78 5.39 -0.87 2.86
CA TYR A 78 6.31 -1.81 2.24
C TYR A 78 7.29 -2.35 3.29
N SER A 79 7.40 -3.68 3.35
CA SER A 79 8.42 -4.39 4.14
C SER A 79 9.48 -4.99 3.21
N PRO A 80 10.70 -4.42 3.15
CA PRO A 80 11.78 -4.98 2.34
C PRO A 80 12.25 -6.35 2.82
N SER A 81 12.20 -6.61 4.14
CA SER A 81 12.65 -7.87 4.72
C SER A 81 11.70 -9.02 4.42
N ALA A 82 10.40 -8.74 4.37
CA ALA A 82 9.37 -9.73 4.02
C ALA A 82 9.01 -9.73 2.52
N ASP A 83 9.55 -8.77 1.75
CA ASP A 83 9.24 -8.51 0.34
C ASP A 83 7.72 -8.40 0.08
N ARG A 84 7.03 -7.56 0.87
CA ARG A 84 5.56 -7.42 0.85
C ARG A 84 5.12 -5.98 0.93
N ILE A 85 4.01 -5.67 0.27
CA ILE A 85 3.25 -4.44 0.50
C ILE A 85 1.98 -4.79 1.27
N PHE A 86 1.74 -4.09 2.37
CA PHE A 86 0.52 -4.18 3.16
C PHE A 86 -0.34 -2.94 2.89
N LEU A 87 -1.65 -3.13 2.70
CA LEU A 87 -2.59 -2.04 2.45
C LEU A 87 -3.81 -2.14 3.38
N ILE A 88 -4.16 -1.01 3.99
CA ILE A 88 -5.48 -0.78 4.57
C ILE A 88 -6.51 -0.83 3.44
N GLU A 89 -7.66 -1.46 3.69
CA GLU A 89 -8.80 -1.45 2.76
C GLU A 89 -10.06 -0.78 3.35
N ASP A 90 -10.00 -0.21 4.56
CA ASP A 90 -11.12 0.54 5.16
C ASP A 90 -11.52 1.76 4.31
N ALA A 91 -12.73 1.73 3.72
CA ALA A 91 -13.27 2.86 2.96
C ALA A 91 -13.44 4.13 3.81
N GLY A 92 -13.68 3.99 5.11
CA GLY A 92 -13.74 5.10 6.06
C GLY A 92 -12.40 5.81 6.22
N TYR A 93 -11.29 5.07 6.33
CA TYR A 93 -9.93 5.60 6.32
C TYR A 93 -9.68 6.47 5.08
N TYR A 94 -9.93 5.92 3.89
CA TYR A 94 -9.70 6.64 2.64
C TYR A 94 -10.66 7.82 2.44
N GLY A 95 -11.92 7.67 2.83
CA GLY A 95 -12.92 8.74 2.78
C GLY A 95 -12.53 9.94 3.63
N ARG A 96 -12.06 9.72 4.87
CA ARG A 96 -11.59 10.81 5.76
C ARG A 96 -10.40 11.56 5.18
N LEU A 97 -9.46 10.83 4.59
CA LEU A 97 -8.22 11.40 4.04
C LEU A 97 -8.39 11.96 2.61
N LYS A 98 -9.55 11.76 1.97
CA LYS A 98 -9.80 12.08 0.56
C LYS A 98 -8.76 11.43 -0.37
N ARG A 99 -8.37 10.21 -0.03
CA ARG A 99 -7.39 9.37 -0.75
C ARG A 99 -8.07 8.15 -1.36
N ASP A 100 -7.34 7.44 -2.20
CA ASP A 100 -7.72 6.14 -2.76
C ASP A 100 -6.70 5.09 -2.30
N ILE A 101 -7.06 3.81 -2.29
CA ILE A 101 -6.10 2.73 -1.96
C ILE A 101 -4.95 2.66 -2.98
N ALA A 102 -5.19 3.03 -4.23
CA ALA A 102 -4.13 3.14 -5.23
C ALA A 102 -3.14 4.29 -4.93
N ASP A 103 -3.54 5.32 -4.17
CA ASP A 103 -2.66 6.39 -3.66
C ASP A 103 -1.64 5.80 -2.67
N SER A 104 -2.12 4.98 -1.73
CA SER A 104 -1.25 4.25 -0.79
C SER A 104 -0.34 3.25 -1.52
N LEU A 105 -0.87 2.50 -2.48
CA LEU A 105 -0.03 1.57 -3.25
C LEU A 105 1.07 2.29 -4.04
N ALA A 106 0.76 3.46 -4.63
CA ALA A 106 1.77 4.27 -5.31
C ALA A 106 2.87 4.72 -4.34
N HIS A 107 2.49 5.15 -3.13
CA HIS A 107 3.43 5.50 -2.06
C HIS A 107 4.35 4.31 -1.72
N GLU A 108 3.80 3.13 -1.44
CA GLU A 108 4.61 1.96 -1.09
C GLU A 108 5.52 1.48 -2.24
N TYR A 109 5.09 1.65 -3.50
CA TYR A 109 5.94 1.35 -4.64
C TYR A 109 7.14 2.31 -4.78
N VAL A 110 7.04 3.54 -4.28
CA VAL A 110 8.20 4.44 -4.22
C VAL A 110 9.26 3.85 -3.31
N HIS A 111 8.88 3.36 -2.14
CA HIS A 111 9.81 2.69 -1.22
C HIS A 111 10.39 1.41 -1.81
N PHE A 112 9.59 0.61 -2.51
CA PHE A 112 10.09 -0.53 -3.26
C PHE A 112 11.16 -0.13 -4.29
N ILE A 113 10.93 0.93 -5.06
CA ILE A 113 11.89 1.43 -6.05
C ILE A 113 13.15 1.99 -5.37
N GLN A 114 13.00 2.76 -4.30
CA GLN A 114 14.10 3.27 -3.49
C GLN A 114 15.02 2.14 -3.02
N VAL A 115 14.46 1.06 -2.48
CA VAL A 115 15.25 -0.08 -2.01
C VAL A 115 15.82 -0.91 -3.15
N ARG A 116 14.97 -1.36 -4.10
CA ARG A 116 15.34 -2.42 -5.05
C ARG A 116 16.01 -1.91 -6.33
N TYR A 117 15.79 -0.66 -6.69
CA TYR A 117 16.34 -0.06 -7.91
C TYR A 117 17.39 1.01 -7.60
N LYS A 118 17.19 1.83 -6.56
CA LYS A 118 18.16 2.85 -6.16
C LYS A 118 19.18 2.34 -5.12
N GLY A 119 18.98 1.13 -4.58
CA GLY A 119 19.90 0.52 -3.62
C GLY A 119 19.93 1.19 -2.25
N LEU A 120 18.87 1.93 -1.90
CA LEU A 120 18.78 2.63 -0.62
C LEU A 120 18.44 1.63 0.49
N PRO A 121 19.30 1.47 1.52
CA PRO A 121 18.96 0.62 2.64
C PRO A 121 17.87 1.27 3.50
N ILE A 122 16.93 0.47 4.00
CA ILE A 122 15.81 0.95 4.83
C ILE A 122 16.28 1.71 6.07
N SER A 123 17.46 1.40 6.60
CA SER A 123 18.07 2.10 7.75
C SER A 123 18.44 3.55 7.46
N GLN A 124 18.42 3.98 6.20
CA GLN A 124 18.67 5.36 5.78
C GLN A 124 17.38 6.11 5.43
N PHE A 125 16.20 5.47 5.52
CA PHE A 125 14.95 6.15 5.25
C PHE A 125 14.69 7.20 6.33
N GLY A 126 14.45 8.42 5.88
CA GLY A 126 13.98 9.51 6.72
C GLY A 126 13.03 10.41 5.95
N ASP A 127 12.98 11.68 6.35
CA ASP A 127 12.03 12.65 5.81
C ASP A 127 12.14 12.85 4.29
N SER A 128 13.33 12.66 3.71
CA SER A 128 13.55 12.80 2.27
C SER A 128 12.85 11.71 1.47
N GLU A 129 13.00 10.45 1.88
CA GLU A 129 12.42 9.28 1.22
C GLU A 129 10.89 9.29 1.32
N GLU A 130 10.37 9.63 2.51
CA GLU A 130 8.94 9.85 2.75
C GLU A 130 8.38 11.03 1.94
N SER A 131 9.14 12.13 1.84
CA SER A 131 8.75 13.28 1.02
C SER A 131 8.70 12.95 -0.47
N GLU A 132 9.64 12.16 -0.99
CA GLU A 132 9.60 11.64 -2.36
C GLU A 132 8.36 10.75 -2.56
N ALA A 133 8.07 9.85 -1.62
CA ALA A 133 6.89 9.00 -1.67
C ALA A 133 5.58 9.80 -1.68
N VAL A 134 5.46 10.83 -0.83
CA VAL A 134 4.31 11.74 -0.80
C VAL A 134 4.21 12.58 -2.08
N HIS A 135 5.34 12.99 -2.66
CA HIS A 135 5.35 13.74 -3.91
C HIS A 135 4.82 12.87 -5.07
N VAL A 136 5.37 11.67 -5.23
CA VAL A 136 5.00 10.75 -6.32
C VAL A 136 3.58 10.19 -6.13
N GLN A 137 3.13 9.90 -4.90
CA GLN A 137 1.74 9.51 -4.67
C GLN A 137 0.77 10.63 -5.07
N THR A 138 1.14 11.89 -4.78
CA THR A 138 0.31 13.06 -5.11
C THR A 138 0.23 13.23 -6.62
N TRP A 139 1.36 13.11 -7.31
CA TRP A 139 1.40 13.07 -8.77
C TRP A 139 0.51 11.95 -9.33
N PHE A 140 0.62 10.72 -8.80
CA PHE A 140 -0.17 9.59 -9.27
C PHE A 140 -1.67 9.86 -9.11
N ARG A 141 -2.08 10.39 -7.95
CA ARG A 141 -3.46 10.76 -7.68
C ARG A 141 -3.99 11.80 -8.67
N ASP A 142 -3.22 12.84 -8.94
CA ASP A 142 -3.67 13.92 -9.80
C ASP A 142 -3.77 13.49 -11.27
N HIS A 143 -2.98 12.50 -11.70
CA HIS A 143 -2.93 12.03 -13.08
C HIS A 143 -3.73 10.75 -13.39
N TYR A 144 -3.89 9.83 -12.45
CA TYR A 144 -4.52 8.53 -12.71
C TYR A 144 -5.81 8.27 -11.92
N ILE A 145 -6.02 9.02 -10.82
CA ILE A 145 -7.25 8.93 -10.03
C ILE A 145 -8.19 10.09 -10.38
N ARG A 146 -7.68 11.31 -10.45
CA ARG A 146 -8.49 12.54 -10.67
C ARG A 146 -8.37 13.14 -12.07
N GLY A 147 -7.36 12.73 -12.83
CA GLY A 147 -7.02 13.35 -14.10
C GLY A 147 -6.76 12.35 -15.21
N SER A 148 -5.84 12.70 -16.08
CA SER A 148 -5.39 11.86 -17.19
C SER A 148 -3.87 11.72 -17.17
N ALA A 149 -3.42 10.54 -17.61
CA ALA A 149 -2.02 10.19 -17.67
C ALA A 149 -1.25 11.18 -18.56
N PRO A 150 -0.05 11.66 -18.14
CA PRO A 150 0.76 12.52 -18.97
C PRO A 150 1.18 11.84 -20.28
N SER A 151 1.53 12.65 -21.29
CA SER A 151 2.07 12.14 -22.54
C SER A 151 3.31 11.27 -22.29
N GLY A 152 3.33 10.07 -22.88
CA GLY A 152 4.42 9.10 -22.74
C GLY A 152 4.38 8.27 -21.44
N ALA A 153 3.47 8.57 -20.52
CA ALA A 153 3.28 7.77 -19.32
C ALA A 153 2.46 6.49 -19.64
N PRO A 154 2.64 5.40 -18.87
CA PRO A 154 1.92 4.15 -19.10
C PRO A 154 0.41 4.32 -18.88
N ALA A 155 -0.40 3.52 -19.59
CA ALA A 155 -1.83 3.48 -19.35
C ALA A 155 -2.14 2.73 -18.04
N CYS A 156 -2.87 3.38 -17.13
CA CYS A 156 -3.32 2.74 -15.89
C CYS A 156 -4.79 3.12 -15.63
N PRO A 157 -5.73 2.51 -16.37
CA PRO A 157 -7.15 2.79 -16.20
C PRO A 157 -7.68 2.18 -14.90
N ALA A 158 -8.63 2.88 -14.27
CA ALA A 158 -9.43 2.30 -13.20
C ALA A 158 -10.37 1.21 -13.78
N ARG A 159 -10.52 0.11 -13.04
CA ARG A 159 -11.43 -1.00 -13.31
C ARG A 159 -12.75 -0.87 -12.56
#